data_AF-A0A8H7Y835-F1
#
_entry.id   AF-A0A8H7Y835-F1
#
_cell.length_a   1.000
_cell.length_b   1.000
_cell.length_c   1.000
_cell.angle_alpha   90.00
_cell.angle_beta   90.00
_cell.angle_gamma   90.00
#
_symmetry.space_group_name_H-M   'P 1'
#
loop_
_entity.id
_entity.type
_entity.pdbx_description
1 polymer ?
#
loop_
_entity_poly.entity_id
_entity_poly.type
_entity_poly.pdbx_seq_one_letter_code
_entity_poly.pdbx_strand_id
1 'polypeptide(L)'
;MPATRTSSIPPRSRHAPVPSTPKSVREAPFDSEVISLASSSDAENSIVQPTLRRQGKPRPIARPKKNTAPVPAEEIIEISDDDSPAEVSTQASVIADFKRQINRLREESMKHKRECERASRELREVKDENRQLHALYKPDKGKITLDSNQVMDQLDCEICSLRLWTPYMYDTPHSMDQFRPSNLSPLSLPDCGHAFCESCLQSWFSRAKTEFMVAHPHNPPDQLNNSALVSQIIQSLSLSPQLVNDRHVMNMLWQCIPPCPTYTCPTCREPVRSRPTEVFTLKSLVRTISAAIGESSPQRKGLTNRKGKAPADAGGDPWSQFFAPKRL
;
A
#
# COMPACT_ATOMS: atom_id res chain seq x y z
N MET A 1 -14.45 48.36 -24.33
CA MET A 1 -13.21 48.81 -23.66
C MET A 1 -12.81 47.73 -22.66
N PRO A 2 -11.61 47.11 -22.75
CA PRO A 2 -11.21 46.08 -21.81
C PRO A 2 -10.56 46.70 -20.56
N ALA A 3 -10.96 46.22 -19.39
CA ALA A 3 -10.42 46.64 -18.11
C ALA A 3 -9.14 45.86 -17.79
N THR A 4 -8.01 46.56 -17.80
CA THR A 4 -6.72 46.08 -17.27
C THR A 4 -6.78 46.03 -15.75
N ARG A 5 -6.74 44.83 -15.17
CA ARG A 5 -6.49 44.63 -13.73
C ARG A 5 -4.98 44.44 -13.50
N THR A 6 -4.36 45.48 -12.95
CA THR A 6 -2.99 45.51 -12.47
C THR A 6 -2.88 44.73 -11.16
N SER A 7 -2.10 43.65 -11.14
CA SER A 7 -1.73 42.93 -9.92
C SER A 7 -0.44 43.51 -9.34
N SER A 8 -0.56 44.42 -8.37
CA SER A 8 0.57 44.88 -7.56
C SER A 8 0.77 43.94 -6.37
N ILE A 9 1.81 43.11 -6.45
CA ILE A 9 2.31 42.32 -5.31
C ILE A 9 3.20 43.25 -4.47
N PRO A 10 2.90 43.52 -3.18
CA PRO A 10 3.78 44.31 -2.35
C PRO A 10 5.05 43.52 -1.97
N PRO A 11 6.22 44.17 -1.90
CA PRO A 11 7.46 43.51 -1.48
C PRO A 11 7.41 43.12 0.00
N ARG A 12 7.79 41.87 0.29
CA ARG A 12 7.97 41.32 1.66
C ARG A 12 8.94 42.20 2.46
N SER A 13 8.47 42.78 3.58
CA SER A 13 9.33 43.42 4.57
C SER A 13 10.23 42.38 5.21
N ARG A 14 11.55 42.53 5.07
CA ARG A 14 12.54 41.77 5.83
C ARG A 14 12.44 42.19 7.31
N HIS A 15 12.10 41.26 8.18
CA HIS A 15 12.20 41.46 9.62
C HIS A 15 13.68 41.58 10.01
N ALA A 16 13.99 42.63 10.78
CA ALA A 16 15.30 42.84 11.39
C ALA A 16 15.57 41.78 12.47
N PRO A 17 16.84 41.41 12.72
CA PRO A 17 17.21 40.42 13.72
C PRO A 17 17.03 40.98 15.14
N VAL A 18 16.36 40.20 15.99
CA VAL A 18 16.22 40.46 17.43
C VAL A 18 17.54 40.05 18.13
N PRO A 19 18.07 40.86 19.06
CA PRO A 19 19.30 40.53 19.78
C PRO A 19 19.07 39.41 20.81
N SER A 20 19.83 38.33 20.68
CA SER A 20 19.87 37.19 21.61
C SER A 20 20.58 37.57 22.91
N THR A 21 19.99 37.21 24.05
CA THR A 21 20.62 37.30 25.37
C THR A 21 21.63 36.15 25.61
N PRO A 22 22.70 36.38 26.39
CA PRO A 22 23.75 35.38 26.59
C PRO A 22 23.33 34.36 27.65
N LYS A 23 23.25 33.08 27.27
CA LYS A 23 23.17 31.96 28.22
C LYS A 23 24.46 31.15 28.20
N SER A 24 25.25 31.39 29.24
CA SER A 24 26.08 30.43 29.98
C SER A 24 26.38 29.10 29.27
N VAL A 25 27.50 29.10 28.56
CA VAL A 25 28.20 27.91 28.06
C VAL A 25 28.72 27.12 29.27
N ARG A 26 28.17 25.93 29.49
CA ARG A 26 28.81 24.87 30.29
C ARG A 26 29.19 23.79 29.30
N GLU A 27 30.41 23.91 28.78
CA GLU A 27 31.05 22.90 27.93
C GLU A 27 31.21 21.61 28.74
N ALA A 28 30.46 20.58 28.34
CA ALA A 28 30.78 19.20 28.64
C ALA A 28 31.31 18.59 27.34
N PRO A 29 32.41 17.82 27.37
CA PRO A 29 32.93 17.16 26.19
C PRO A 29 32.01 15.97 25.87
N PHE A 30 31.19 16.11 24.83
CA PHE A 30 30.46 14.99 24.26
C PHE A 30 31.34 14.34 23.20
N ASP A 31 31.86 13.16 23.55
CA ASP A 31 32.42 12.20 22.62
C ASP A 31 31.38 11.90 21.53
N SER A 32 31.73 12.23 20.29
CA SER A 32 30.95 11.85 19.11
C SER A 32 31.16 10.36 18.88
N GLU A 33 30.32 9.52 19.46
CA GLU A 33 30.16 8.13 19.02
C GLU A 33 29.63 8.13 17.59
N VAL A 34 30.56 8.06 16.63
CA VAL A 34 30.29 7.70 15.25
C VAL A 34 29.81 6.24 15.26
N ILE A 35 28.50 6.03 15.08
CA ILE A 35 27.94 4.69 14.83
C ILE A 35 28.41 4.25 13.44
N SER A 36 29.59 3.66 13.41
CA SER A 36 30.10 2.91 12.27
C SER A 36 29.41 1.56 12.26
N LEU A 37 28.36 1.41 11.44
CA LEU A 37 27.84 0.09 11.08
C LEU A 37 28.85 -0.57 10.14
N ALA A 38 29.84 -1.25 10.71
CA ALA A 38 30.77 -2.09 9.98
C ALA A 38 30.01 -3.25 9.33
N SER A 39 29.71 -3.10 8.05
CA SER A 39 29.21 -4.18 7.19
C SER A 39 30.38 -5.11 6.87
N SER A 40 30.49 -6.18 7.66
CA SER A 40 31.47 -7.27 7.54
C SER A 40 31.09 -8.26 6.44
N SER A 41 31.89 -8.27 5.37
CA SER A 41 32.06 -9.32 4.35
C SER A 41 33.36 -8.94 3.60
N ASP A 42 34.43 -9.72 3.43
CA ASP A 42 34.79 -11.12 3.65
C ASP A 42 36.33 -11.14 3.80
N ALA A 43 36.91 -12.11 4.53
CA ALA A 43 38.16 -12.78 4.12
C ALA A 43 38.53 -13.96 5.05
N GLU A 44 38.54 -15.13 4.41
CA GLU A 44 39.30 -16.37 4.61
C GLU A 44 40.14 -16.67 5.88
N ASN A 45 39.95 -17.92 6.33
CA ASN A 45 40.92 -18.87 6.88
C ASN A 45 41.90 -18.40 7.96
N SER A 46 41.59 -18.73 9.21
CA SER A 46 42.60 -19.24 10.16
C SER A 46 41.99 -20.11 11.26
N ILE A 47 42.82 -21.07 11.65
CA ILE A 47 42.61 -22.23 12.51
C ILE A 47 42.46 -21.81 13.99
N VAL A 48 41.70 -22.60 14.76
CA VAL A 48 41.84 -22.93 16.20
C VAL A 48 40.56 -22.71 17.05
N GLN A 49 40.04 -23.87 17.48
CA GLN A 49 39.22 -24.23 18.66
C GLN A 49 37.75 -23.80 18.79
N PRO A 50 36.80 -24.76 18.74
CA PRO A 50 35.44 -24.55 19.21
C PRO A 50 35.32 -24.87 20.71
N THR A 51 34.88 -23.87 21.47
CA THR A 51 34.29 -24.06 22.78
C THR A 51 32.92 -24.73 22.64
N LEU A 52 32.67 -25.70 23.52
CA LEU A 52 31.46 -26.51 23.62
C LEU A 52 30.19 -25.65 23.77
N ARG A 53 29.41 -25.52 22.71
CA ARG A 53 27.99 -25.16 22.79
C ARG A 53 27.14 -26.16 22.03
N ARG A 54 26.23 -26.79 22.78
CA ARG A 54 25.26 -27.82 22.38
C ARG A 54 24.60 -27.51 21.03
N GLN A 55 24.97 -28.27 20.02
CA GLN A 55 24.21 -28.37 18.78
C GLN A 55 23.01 -29.29 18.99
N GLY A 56 21.81 -28.73 18.93
CA GLY A 56 20.60 -29.50 18.68
C GLY A 56 20.70 -30.13 17.29
N LYS A 57 20.66 -31.46 17.23
CA LYS A 57 20.60 -32.24 16.00
C LYS A 57 19.48 -31.72 15.09
N PRO A 58 19.73 -31.52 13.78
CA PRO A 58 18.64 -31.33 12.82
C PRO A 58 17.82 -32.62 12.78
N ARG A 59 16.56 -32.52 13.23
CA ARG A 59 15.58 -33.58 13.07
C ARG A 59 15.35 -33.80 11.56
N PRO A 60 15.49 -35.03 11.04
CA PRO A 60 15.06 -35.32 9.69
C PRO A 60 13.56 -35.06 9.58
N ILE A 61 13.16 -34.20 8.64
CA ILE A 61 11.76 -34.01 8.28
C ILE A 61 11.29 -35.34 7.69
N ALA A 62 10.53 -36.08 8.50
CA ALA A 62 9.84 -37.28 8.07
C ALA A 62 8.90 -36.91 6.92
N ARG A 63 9.13 -37.52 5.75
CA ARG A 63 8.13 -37.53 4.67
C ARG A 63 6.83 -38.10 5.25
N PRO A 64 5.66 -37.50 4.98
CA PRO A 64 4.40 -38.11 5.35
C PRO A 64 4.30 -39.47 4.66
N LYS A 65 4.32 -40.51 5.50
CA LYS A 65 4.02 -41.89 5.12
C LYS A 65 2.62 -41.86 4.51
N LYS A 66 2.52 -42.03 3.20
CA LYS A 66 1.23 -42.31 2.55
C LYS A 66 0.73 -43.60 3.20
N ASN A 67 -0.38 -43.52 3.92
CA ASN A 67 -1.11 -44.70 4.36
C ASN A 67 -1.53 -45.47 3.11
N THR A 68 -0.80 -46.53 2.80
CA THR A 68 -1.28 -47.61 1.95
C THR A 68 -2.46 -48.21 2.69
N ALA A 69 -3.68 -47.87 2.26
CA ALA A 69 -4.86 -48.59 2.69
C ALA A 69 -4.68 -50.08 2.32
N PRO A 70 -5.10 -51.02 3.18
CA PRO A 70 -5.06 -52.43 2.86
C PRO A 70 -5.92 -52.66 1.61
N VAL A 71 -5.30 -53.23 0.58
CA VAL A 71 -5.99 -53.76 -0.59
C VAL A 71 -6.99 -54.79 -0.06
N PRO A 72 -8.30 -54.65 -0.34
CA PRO A 72 -9.29 -55.67 -0.01
C PRO A 72 -8.88 -56.97 -0.70
N ALA A 73 -8.72 -58.02 0.09
CA ALA A 73 -8.65 -59.37 -0.44
C ALA A 73 -10.00 -59.71 -1.09
N GLU A 74 -9.93 -60.44 -2.20
CA GLU A 74 -11.03 -61.20 -2.80
C GLU A 74 -12.14 -60.39 -3.48
N GLU A 75 -11.87 -60.02 -4.73
CA GLU A 75 -12.82 -60.30 -5.82
C GLU A 75 -12.03 -60.95 -6.95
N ILE A 76 -11.94 -62.29 -6.88
CA ILE A 76 -11.52 -63.14 -7.99
C ILE A 76 -12.70 -63.10 -8.96
N ILE A 77 -12.62 -62.24 -9.96
CA ILE A 77 -13.54 -62.27 -11.10
C ILE A 77 -13.10 -63.46 -11.94
N GLU A 78 -13.76 -64.61 -11.75
CA GLU A 78 -13.74 -65.72 -12.68
C GLU A 78 -14.28 -65.23 -14.02
N ILE A 79 -13.37 -65.00 -14.96
CA ILE A 79 -13.72 -64.72 -16.35
C ILE A 79 -14.11 -66.08 -16.94
N SER A 80 -15.42 -66.32 -17.02
CA SER A 80 -16.02 -67.41 -17.78
C SER A 80 -15.46 -67.40 -19.21
N ASP A 81 -14.70 -68.44 -19.56
CA ASP A 81 -14.33 -68.80 -20.93
C ASP A 81 -15.61 -69.16 -21.70
N ASP A 82 -16.25 -68.15 -22.28
CA ASP A 82 -17.28 -68.32 -23.30
C ASP A 82 -16.57 -68.45 -24.65
N ASP A 83 -16.43 -69.71 -25.06
CA ASP A 83 -15.75 -70.20 -26.25
C ASP A 83 -16.57 -69.83 -27.51
N SER A 84 -16.55 -68.54 -27.86
CA SER A 84 -17.03 -68.04 -29.14
C SER A 84 -15.88 -67.99 -30.15
N PRO A 85 -15.87 -68.88 -31.15
CA PRO A 85 -14.81 -68.93 -32.14
C PRO A 85 -14.94 -67.78 -33.14
N ALA A 86 -13.77 -67.24 -33.50
CA ALA A 86 -13.48 -66.39 -34.65
C ALA A 86 -13.75 -64.88 -34.49
N GLU A 87 -12.69 -64.13 -34.13
CA GLU A 87 -12.19 -62.93 -34.86
C GLU A 87 -10.70 -62.65 -34.49
N VAL A 88 -9.75 -63.41 -35.04
CA VAL A 88 -8.30 -63.32 -34.72
C VAL A 88 -7.59 -62.10 -35.39
N SER A 89 -8.34 -61.12 -35.89
CA SER A 89 -7.81 -60.03 -36.73
C SER A 89 -7.48 -58.73 -35.97
N THR A 90 -7.88 -58.59 -34.70
CA THR A 90 -7.79 -57.30 -33.97
C THR A 90 -6.50 -57.08 -33.18
N GLN A 91 -5.78 -58.14 -32.78
CA GLN A 91 -4.57 -58.00 -31.94
C GLN A 91 -3.40 -57.29 -32.65
N ALA A 92 -3.23 -57.52 -33.95
CA ALA A 92 -2.16 -56.89 -34.73
C ALA A 92 -2.34 -55.35 -34.82
N SER A 93 -3.58 -54.87 -34.92
CA SER A 93 -3.90 -53.43 -34.93
C SER A 93 -3.57 -52.78 -33.59
N VAL A 94 -3.97 -53.41 -32.49
CA VAL A 94 -3.70 -52.91 -31.13
C VAL A 94 -2.20 -52.83 -30.85
N ILE A 95 -1.42 -53.83 -31.26
CA ILE A 95 0.05 -53.80 -31.13
C ILE A 95 0.66 -52.68 -31.98
N ALA A 96 0.16 -52.46 -33.19
CA ALA A 96 0.63 -51.37 -34.05
C ALA A 96 0.33 -49.99 -33.44
N ASP A 97 -0.84 -49.82 -32.83
CA ASP A 97 -1.23 -48.58 -32.16
C ASP A 97 -0.41 -48.32 -30.89
N PHE A 98 -0.16 -49.35 -30.06
CA PHE A 98 0.74 -49.22 -28.92
C PHE A 98 2.16 -48.87 -29.34
N LYS A 99 2.68 -49.47 -30.43
CA LYS A 99 4.00 -49.09 -30.98
C LYS A 99 4.02 -47.63 -31.44
N ARG A 100 2.95 -47.15 -32.09
CA ARG A 100 2.81 -45.74 -32.47
C ARG A 100 2.77 -44.84 -31.23
N GLN A 101 2.03 -45.21 -30.19
CA GLN A 101 1.93 -44.44 -28.95
C GLN A 101 3.29 -44.37 -28.21
N ILE A 102 4.03 -45.47 -28.14
CA ILE A 102 5.38 -45.50 -27.56
C ILE A 102 6.32 -44.56 -28.33
N ASN A 103 6.25 -44.57 -29.67
CA ASN A 103 7.08 -43.69 -30.47
C ASN A 103 6.70 -42.21 -30.29
N ARG A 104 5.40 -41.87 -30.23
CA ARG A 104 4.93 -40.51 -29.91
C ARG A 104 5.42 -40.05 -28.54
N LEU A 105 5.27 -40.87 -27.51
CA LEU A 105 5.73 -40.54 -26.15
C LEU A 105 7.24 -40.35 -26.09
N ARG A 106 8.03 -41.13 -26.84
CA ARG A 106 9.48 -40.94 -26.95
C ARG A 106 9.84 -39.62 -27.63
N GLU A 107 9.13 -39.27 -28.70
CA GLU A 107 9.32 -38.01 -29.42
C GLU A 107 8.95 -36.80 -28.54
N GLU A 108 7.80 -36.84 -27.86
CA GLU A 108 7.37 -35.82 -26.90
C GLU A 108 8.35 -35.70 -25.72
N SER A 109 8.84 -36.82 -25.20
CA SER A 109 9.86 -36.81 -24.13
C SER A 109 11.16 -36.14 -24.59
N MET A 110 11.63 -36.43 -25.81
CA MET A 110 12.78 -35.74 -26.39
C MET A 110 12.52 -34.25 -26.63
N LYS A 111 11.31 -33.87 -27.05
CA LYS A 111 10.91 -32.47 -27.22
C LYS A 111 10.94 -31.72 -25.88
N HIS A 112 10.31 -32.25 -24.84
CA HIS A 112 10.30 -31.64 -23.51
C HIS A 112 11.70 -31.56 -22.89
N LYS A 113 12.57 -32.55 -23.15
CA LYS A 113 13.98 -32.47 -22.74
C LYS A 113 14.68 -31.25 -23.35
N ARG A 114 14.50 -31.01 -24.65
CA ARG A 114 15.08 -29.84 -25.35
C ARG A 114 14.50 -28.51 -24.84
N GLU A 115 13.20 -28.45 -24.57
CA GLU A 115 12.55 -27.26 -24.01
C GLU A 115 13.05 -26.94 -22.59
N CYS A 116 13.21 -27.96 -21.75
CA CYS A 116 13.78 -27.83 -20.41
C CYS A 116 15.24 -27.33 -20.45
N GLU A 117 16.04 -27.85 -21.39
CA GLU A 117 17.41 -27.39 -21.63
C GLU A 117 17.46 -25.92 -22.10
N ARG A 118 16.52 -25.49 -22.95
CA ARG A 118 16.39 -24.09 -23.39
C ARG A 118 16.02 -23.17 -22.24
N ALA A 119 14.96 -23.49 -21.49
CA ALA A 119 14.53 -22.69 -20.34
C ALA A 119 15.62 -22.61 -19.25
N SER A 120 16.38 -23.68 -19.04
CA SER A 120 17.53 -23.70 -18.12
C SER A 120 18.69 -22.80 -18.57
N ARG A 121 18.84 -22.60 -19.89
CA ARG A 121 19.82 -21.64 -20.44
C ARG A 121 19.35 -20.21 -20.23
N GLU A 122 18.11 -19.89 -20.60
CA GLU A 122 17.51 -18.56 -20.41
C GLU A 122 17.51 -18.15 -18.93
N LEU A 123 17.18 -19.08 -18.02
CA LEU A 123 17.23 -18.81 -16.58
C LEU A 123 18.65 -18.50 -16.08
N ARG A 124 19.68 -19.11 -16.67
CA ARG A 124 21.08 -18.79 -16.35
C ARG A 124 21.46 -17.41 -16.87
N GLU A 125 21.10 -17.11 -18.11
CA GLU A 125 21.34 -15.80 -18.74
C GLU A 125 20.70 -14.67 -17.92
N VAL A 126 19.41 -14.79 -17.57
CA VAL A 126 18.71 -13.80 -16.72
C VAL A 126 19.34 -13.69 -15.34
N LYS A 127 19.79 -14.80 -14.73
CA LYS A 127 20.49 -14.75 -13.44
C LYS A 127 21.85 -14.07 -13.54
N ASP A 128 22.56 -14.24 -14.65
CA ASP A 128 23.85 -13.61 -14.89
C ASP A 128 23.68 -12.11 -15.19
N GLU A 129 22.69 -11.72 -15.98
CA GLU A 129 22.28 -10.32 -16.17
C GLU A 129 21.89 -9.66 -14.85
N ASN A 130 21.08 -10.34 -14.02
CA ASN A 130 20.67 -9.81 -12.73
C ASN A 130 21.88 -9.67 -11.78
N ARG A 131 22.83 -10.61 -11.81
CA ARG A 131 24.10 -10.49 -11.09
C ARG A 131 24.96 -9.33 -11.61
N GLN A 132 25.02 -9.10 -12.92
CA GLN A 132 25.73 -7.97 -13.52
C GLN A 132 25.07 -6.64 -13.16
N LEU A 133 23.74 -6.55 -13.22
CA LEU A 133 22.97 -5.40 -12.78
C LEU A 133 23.20 -5.14 -11.30
N HIS A 134 23.15 -6.16 -10.43
CA HIS A 134 23.50 -6.00 -9.02
C HIS A 134 24.97 -5.64 -8.78
N ALA A 135 25.88 -5.94 -9.71
CA ALA A 135 27.29 -5.54 -9.63
C ALA A 135 27.50 -4.09 -10.07
N LEU A 136 26.81 -3.65 -11.12
CA LEU A 136 26.82 -2.28 -11.66
C LEU A 136 26.06 -1.31 -10.75
N TYR A 137 24.86 -1.73 -10.35
CA TYR A 137 24.05 -1.13 -9.30
C TYR A 137 24.34 -1.82 -7.98
N LYS A 138 25.60 -2.20 -7.70
CA LYS A 138 25.97 -2.26 -6.29
C LYS A 138 25.56 -0.89 -5.80
N PRO A 139 24.58 -0.77 -4.88
CA PRO A 139 24.51 0.47 -4.17
C PRO A 139 25.93 0.60 -3.68
N ASP A 140 26.64 1.66 -4.11
CA ASP A 140 27.73 2.14 -3.29
C ASP A 140 27.24 1.98 -1.86
N LYS A 141 28.07 1.47 -0.95
CA LYS A 141 27.68 1.23 0.45
C LYS A 141 27.30 2.56 1.13
N GLY A 142 26.28 3.22 0.63
CA GLY A 142 26.46 4.50 -0.03
C GLY A 142 25.15 5.18 0.13
N LYS A 143 25.25 6.22 0.95
CA LYS A 143 24.24 7.22 1.15
C LYS A 143 23.55 7.46 -0.18
N ILE A 144 22.25 7.20 -0.23
CA ILE A 144 21.40 7.91 -1.15
C ILE A 144 21.61 9.38 -0.78
N THR A 145 22.50 10.06 -1.51
CA THR A 145 22.73 11.49 -1.35
C THR A 145 21.58 12.18 -2.03
N LEU A 146 20.43 12.17 -1.37
CA LEU A 146 19.37 13.11 -1.68
C LEU A 146 19.92 14.48 -1.28
N ASP A 147 19.94 15.41 -2.25
CA ASP A 147 20.15 16.81 -1.92
C ASP A 147 19.07 17.20 -0.92
N SER A 148 19.49 17.49 0.31
CA SER A 148 18.55 17.77 1.40
C SER A 148 17.66 18.94 1.03
N ASN A 149 18.17 19.93 0.30
CA ASN A 149 17.38 21.11 -0.09
C ASN A 149 16.23 20.73 -1.04
N GLN A 150 16.47 19.87 -2.03
CA GLN A 150 15.45 19.45 -2.99
C GLN A 150 14.33 18.65 -2.34
N VAL A 151 14.66 17.80 -1.37
CA VAL A 151 13.64 17.01 -0.68
C VAL A 151 12.85 17.87 0.28
N MET A 152 13.50 18.82 0.95
CA MET A 152 12.87 19.62 2.00
C MET A 152 11.74 20.51 1.49
N ASP A 153 11.86 21.05 0.27
CA ASP A 153 10.78 21.82 -0.37
C ASP A 153 9.51 20.99 -0.58
N GLN A 154 9.62 19.65 -0.70
CA GLN A 154 8.49 18.73 -0.85
C GLN A 154 7.92 18.25 0.49
N LEU A 155 8.57 18.58 1.61
CA LEU A 155 8.18 18.17 2.96
C LEU A 155 7.47 19.27 3.74
N ASP A 156 7.26 20.43 3.12
CA ASP A 156 6.57 21.55 3.72
C ASP A 156 5.08 21.55 3.36
N CYS A 157 4.27 22.03 4.30
CA CYS A 157 2.83 22.17 4.10
C CYS A 157 2.55 23.31 3.13
N GLU A 158 1.79 23.05 2.06
CA GLU A 158 1.41 24.06 1.06
C GLU A 158 0.56 25.23 1.62
N ILE A 159 -0.04 25.07 2.81
CA ILE A 159 -0.83 26.14 3.46
C ILE A 159 0.04 27.02 4.37
N CYS A 160 0.82 26.42 5.26
CA CYS A 160 1.56 27.16 6.30
C CYS A 160 3.06 27.24 6.06
N SER A 161 3.57 26.55 5.03
CA SER A 161 5.00 26.40 4.72
C SER A 161 5.84 25.86 5.89
N LEU A 162 5.19 25.15 6.82
CA LEU A 162 5.86 24.47 7.92
C LEU A 162 6.06 22.99 7.59
N ARG A 163 7.12 22.41 8.12
CA ARG A 163 7.44 20.99 7.92
C ARG A 163 6.33 20.05 8.37
N LEU A 164 6.03 19.07 7.52
CA LEU A 164 4.98 18.07 7.71
C LEU A 164 5.40 16.93 8.65
N TRP A 165 5.26 17.12 9.96
CA TRP A 165 5.54 16.04 10.93
C TRP A 165 4.53 14.88 10.89
N THR A 166 3.30 15.18 10.45
CA THR A 166 2.21 14.23 10.30
C THR A 166 1.48 14.57 8.99
N PRO A 167 2.02 14.16 7.83
CA PRO A 167 1.44 14.48 6.53
C PRO A 167 0.15 13.69 6.31
N TYR A 168 -0.90 14.39 5.87
CA TYR A 168 -2.13 13.79 5.39
C TYR A 168 -2.27 14.01 3.88
N MET A 169 -2.66 12.96 3.15
CA MET A 169 -3.01 12.98 1.72
C MET A 169 -4.43 12.44 1.52
N TYR A 170 -5.08 12.79 0.41
CA TYR A 170 -6.43 12.30 0.10
C TYR A 170 -6.36 10.96 -0.63
N ASP A 171 -7.06 9.95 -0.13
CA ASP A 171 -7.19 8.66 -0.80
C ASP A 171 -8.54 8.59 -1.49
N THR A 172 -8.65 9.13 -2.69
CA THR A 172 -9.84 8.97 -3.52
C THR A 172 -9.88 7.54 -4.02
N PRO A 173 -10.98 6.79 -3.79
CA PRO A 173 -11.15 5.53 -4.45
C PRO A 173 -11.17 5.82 -5.95
N HIS A 174 -10.12 5.36 -6.63
CA HIS A 174 -10.05 5.31 -8.08
C HIS A 174 -11.40 4.80 -8.54
N SER A 175 -12.12 5.63 -9.32
CA SER A 175 -13.35 5.24 -9.99
C SER A 175 -13.17 3.81 -10.48
N MET A 176 -14.08 2.94 -10.06
CA MET A 176 -14.25 1.59 -10.56
C MET A 176 -14.72 1.64 -12.03
N ASP A 177 -14.04 2.43 -12.87
CA ASP A 177 -14.04 2.27 -14.31
C ASP A 177 -13.23 1.02 -14.61
N GLN A 178 -13.97 -0.07 -14.60
CA GLN A 178 -13.63 -1.34 -15.21
C GLN A 178 -13.01 -1.10 -16.59
N PHE A 179 -11.95 -1.84 -16.92
CA PHE A 179 -11.28 -1.90 -18.23
C PHE A 179 -10.23 -0.83 -18.57
N ARG A 180 -9.15 -0.74 -17.78
CA ARG A 180 -7.82 -0.58 -18.40
C ARG A 180 -6.93 -1.78 -18.07
N PRO A 181 -6.38 -2.48 -19.07
CA PRO A 181 -5.49 -3.60 -18.85
C PRO A 181 -4.22 -3.09 -18.18
N SER A 182 -4.08 -3.49 -16.93
CA SER A 182 -2.88 -3.50 -16.12
C SER A 182 -1.78 -4.19 -16.87
N ASN A 183 -0.70 -3.47 -17.19
CA ASN A 183 0.67 -3.95 -17.13
C ASN A 183 1.62 -2.74 -17.22
N LEU A 184 2.37 -2.53 -16.14
CA LEU A 184 3.52 -1.63 -15.98
C LEU A 184 3.20 -0.13 -15.76
N SER A 185 2.92 0.24 -14.50
CA SER A 185 3.53 1.41 -13.85
C SER A 185 3.30 1.40 -12.33
N PRO A 186 4.27 1.82 -11.51
CA PRO A 186 4.21 1.71 -10.05
C PRO A 186 3.32 2.81 -9.45
N LEU A 187 2.21 2.38 -8.83
CA LEU A 187 1.68 2.86 -7.56
C LEU A 187 1.98 4.33 -7.16
N SER A 188 1.33 5.30 -7.78
CA SER A 188 1.01 6.57 -7.12
C SER A 188 -0.16 7.23 -7.82
N LEU A 189 -1.24 7.51 -7.10
CA LEU A 189 -1.93 8.81 -7.11
C LEU A 189 -2.99 8.79 -6.00
N PRO A 190 -2.74 9.47 -4.87
CA PRO A 190 -3.77 10.07 -4.03
C PRO A 190 -4.19 11.38 -4.74
N ASP A 191 -4.97 11.23 -5.83
CA ASP A 191 -5.33 12.11 -6.96
C ASP A 191 -4.61 13.45 -7.23
N CYS A 192 -4.35 14.31 -6.26
CA CYS A 192 -3.60 15.55 -6.47
C CYS A 192 -2.18 15.55 -5.88
N GLY A 193 -1.83 14.57 -5.05
CA GLY A 193 -0.50 14.42 -4.46
C GLY A 193 -0.10 15.48 -3.41
N HIS A 194 -0.95 16.48 -3.14
CA HIS A 194 -0.63 17.53 -2.17
C HIS A 194 -0.74 17.01 -0.73
N ALA A 195 0.24 17.38 0.11
CA ALA A 195 0.31 17.01 1.51
C ALA A 195 0.16 18.24 2.42
N PHE A 196 -0.61 18.09 3.50
CA PHE A 196 -0.91 19.18 4.43
C PHE A 196 -0.75 18.73 5.88
N CYS A 197 -0.53 19.70 6.77
CA CYS A 197 -0.69 19.48 8.21
C CYS A 197 -2.16 19.18 8.53
N GLU A 198 -2.38 18.28 9.49
CA GLU A 198 -3.72 17.95 10.01
C GLU A 198 -4.54 19.22 10.35
N SER A 199 -3.95 20.14 11.12
CA SER A 199 -4.62 21.37 11.56
C SER A 199 -4.96 22.33 10.42
N CYS A 200 -4.09 22.47 9.43
CA CYS A 200 -4.32 23.31 8.26
C CYS A 200 -5.50 22.77 7.45
N LEU A 201 -5.53 21.46 7.27
CA LEU A 201 -6.59 20.80 6.53
C LEU A 201 -7.93 20.81 7.28
N GLN A 202 -7.93 20.61 8.60
CA GLN A 202 -9.14 20.77 9.43
C GLN A 202 -9.68 22.19 9.39
N SER A 203 -8.82 23.21 9.43
CA SER A 203 -9.22 24.61 9.34
C SER A 203 -9.86 24.91 7.98
N TRP A 204 -9.25 24.41 6.91
CA TRP A 204 -9.78 24.52 5.55
C TRP A 204 -11.18 23.90 5.41
N PHE A 205 -11.37 22.68 5.89
CA PHE A 205 -12.67 22.01 5.84
C PHE A 205 -13.71 22.62 6.77
N SER A 206 -13.30 23.08 7.96
CA SER A 206 -14.18 23.83 8.86
C SER A 206 -14.71 25.08 8.18
N ARG A 207 -13.86 25.84 7.50
CA ARG A 207 -14.27 27.02 6.74
C ARG A 207 -15.26 26.68 5.64
N ALA A 208 -14.96 25.69 4.81
CA ALA A 208 -15.85 25.25 3.73
C ALA A 208 -17.22 24.79 4.28
N LYS A 209 -17.22 24.08 5.41
CA LYS A 209 -18.45 23.69 6.11
C LYS A 209 -19.23 24.90 6.62
N THR A 210 -18.58 25.86 7.28
CA THR A 210 -19.24 27.08 7.75
C THR A 210 -19.84 27.89 6.60
N GLU A 211 -19.09 28.08 5.50
CA GLU A 211 -19.58 28.77 4.29
C GLU A 211 -20.81 28.07 3.72
N PHE A 212 -20.79 26.73 3.68
CA PHE A 212 -21.95 25.94 3.25
C PHE A 212 -23.18 26.13 4.15
N MET A 213 -23.00 26.11 5.48
CA MET A 213 -24.09 26.30 6.43
C MET A 213 -24.73 27.70 6.32
N VAL A 214 -23.91 28.73 6.06
CA VAL A 214 -24.41 30.10 5.84
C VAL A 214 -25.22 30.18 4.54
N ALA A 215 -24.79 29.49 3.48
CA ALA A 215 -25.51 29.45 2.21
C ALA A 215 -26.79 28.59 2.25
N HIS A 216 -26.90 27.65 3.21
CA HIS A 216 -28.01 26.70 3.30
C HIS A 216 -28.60 26.67 4.73
N PRO A 217 -29.24 27.75 5.19
CA PRO A 217 -29.74 27.86 6.57
C PRO A 217 -30.83 26.81 6.92
N HIS A 218 -31.52 26.26 5.90
CA HIS A 218 -32.53 25.21 6.08
C HIS A 218 -31.96 23.80 6.22
N ASN A 219 -30.64 23.62 6.14
CA ASN A 219 -29.99 22.32 6.23
C ASN A 219 -29.29 22.17 7.59
N PRO A 220 -29.98 21.73 8.66
CA PRO A 220 -29.39 21.64 9.98
C PRO A 220 -28.25 20.62 10.01
N PRO A 221 -27.16 20.89 10.75
CA PRO A 221 -25.94 20.08 10.71
C PRO A 221 -26.17 18.64 11.19
N ASP A 222 -27.19 18.41 12.01
CA ASP A 222 -27.54 17.10 12.55
C ASP A 222 -28.31 16.22 11.55
N GLN A 223 -28.94 16.79 10.51
CA GLN A 223 -29.66 16.02 9.49
C GLN A 223 -28.73 15.32 8.49
N LEU A 224 -27.50 15.80 8.30
CA LEU A 224 -26.48 15.11 7.50
C LEU A 224 -26.16 13.70 8.01
N ASN A 225 -26.46 13.43 9.29
CA ASN A 225 -26.28 12.13 9.93
C ASN A 225 -27.56 11.28 9.99
N ASN A 226 -28.63 11.61 9.25
CA ASN A 226 -29.77 10.69 9.03
C ASN A 226 -29.39 9.51 8.11
N SER A 227 -28.25 8.88 8.42
CA SER A 227 -27.79 7.59 7.95
C SER A 227 -28.89 6.54 8.01
N ALA A 228 -29.83 6.64 8.96
CA ALA A 228 -30.96 5.73 9.07
C ALA A 228 -31.87 5.77 7.83
N LEU A 229 -32.31 6.96 7.39
CA LEU A 229 -33.17 7.10 6.21
C LEU A 229 -32.43 6.68 4.94
N VAL A 230 -31.20 7.15 4.75
CA VAL A 230 -30.38 6.79 3.59
C VAL A 230 -30.12 5.28 3.57
N SER A 231 -29.83 4.67 4.72
CA SER A 231 -29.61 3.22 4.82
C SER A 231 -30.89 2.44 4.57
N GLN A 232 -32.05 2.91 5.03
CA GLN A 232 -33.33 2.31 4.74
C GLN A 232 -33.62 2.35 3.23
N ILE A 233 -33.35 3.47 2.57
CA ILE A 233 -33.58 3.57 1.13
C ILE A 233 -32.59 2.68 0.36
N ILE A 234 -31.30 2.67 0.73
CA ILE A 234 -30.31 1.74 0.13
C ILE A 234 -30.76 0.29 0.33
N GLN A 235 -31.29 -0.06 1.50
CA GLN A 235 -31.81 -1.40 1.77
C GLN A 235 -33.04 -1.71 0.90
N SER A 236 -33.99 -0.79 0.74
CA SER A 236 -35.13 -0.95 -0.16
C SER A 236 -34.70 -1.12 -1.61
N LEU A 237 -33.70 -0.35 -2.08
CA LEU A 237 -33.14 -0.50 -3.43
C LEU A 237 -32.43 -1.85 -3.61
N SER A 238 -31.77 -2.38 -2.57
CA SER A 238 -31.15 -3.70 -2.62
C SER A 238 -32.17 -4.84 -2.75
N LEU A 239 -33.37 -4.68 -2.19
CA LEU A 239 -34.47 -5.63 -2.27
C LEU A 239 -35.25 -5.53 -3.59
N SER A 240 -35.08 -4.44 -4.35
CA SER A 240 -35.82 -4.19 -5.59
C SER A 240 -34.92 -3.49 -6.62
N PRO A 241 -33.98 -4.23 -7.25
CA PRO A 241 -33.00 -3.67 -8.19
C PRO A 241 -33.64 -2.93 -9.37
N GLN A 242 -34.86 -3.31 -9.77
CA GLN A 242 -35.61 -2.68 -10.85
C GLN A 242 -35.87 -1.19 -10.59
N LEU A 243 -35.95 -0.76 -9.33
CA LEU A 243 -36.17 0.65 -8.97
C LEU A 243 -34.95 1.53 -9.24
N VAL A 244 -33.75 0.96 -9.34
CA VAL A 244 -32.52 1.70 -9.64
C VAL A 244 -32.55 2.28 -11.07
N ASN A 245 -33.22 1.59 -11.98
CA ASN A 245 -33.38 2.05 -13.37
C ASN A 245 -34.56 3.02 -13.55
N ASP A 246 -35.42 3.18 -12.54
CA ASP A 246 -36.52 4.13 -12.59
C ASP A 246 -36.02 5.55 -12.31
N ARG A 247 -35.97 6.36 -13.37
CA ARG A 247 -35.51 7.75 -13.33
C ARG A 247 -36.35 8.61 -12.37
N HIS A 248 -37.63 8.32 -12.20
CA HIS A 248 -38.50 9.09 -11.30
C HIS A 248 -38.16 8.80 -9.84
N VAL A 249 -37.98 7.51 -9.49
CA VAL A 249 -37.55 7.10 -8.15
C VAL A 249 -36.19 7.69 -7.81
N MET A 250 -35.24 7.65 -8.75
CA MET A 250 -33.92 8.26 -8.56
C MET A 250 -34.01 9.79 -8.38
N ASN A 251 -34.88 10.49 -9.12
CA ASN A 251 -35.07 11.92 -8.94
C ASN A 251 -35.68 12.26 -7.57
N MET A 252 -36.66 11.50 -7.10
CA MET A 252 -37.20 11.68 -5.74
C MET A 252 -36.14 11.40 -4.68
N LEU A 253 -35.31 10.36 -4.87
CA LEU A 253 -34.18 10.08 -3.99
C LEU A 253 -33.23 11.27 -3.89
N TRP A 254 -32.84 11.85 -5.03
CA TRP A 254 -31.94 13.00 -5.08
C TRP A 254 -32.51 14.24 -4.40
N GLN A 255 -33.84 14.42 -4.43
CA GLN A 255 -34.51 15.52 -3.71
C GLN A 255 -34.55 15.28 -2.19
N CYS A 256 -34.55 14.03 -1.75
CA CYS A 256 -34.54 13.67 -0.34
C CYS A 256 -33.15 13.70 0.30
N ILE A 257 -32.08 13.68 -0.51
CA ILE A 257 -30.70 13.77 -0.01
C ILE A 257 -30.39 15.26 0.23
N PRO A 258 -30.16 15.68 1.50
CA PRO A 258 -29.77 17.06 1.76
C PRO A 258 -28.46 17.37 1.03
N PRO A 259 -28.29 18.59 0.50
CA PRO A 259 -27.02 18.97 -0.09
C PRO A 259 -25.91 18.82 0.95
N CYS A 260 -24.74 18.35 0.52
CA CYS A 260 -23.57 18.20 1.39
C CYS A 260 -22.51 19.26 1.04
N PRO A 261 -21.73 19.74 2.02
CA PRO A 261 -20.59 20.60 1.73
C PRO A 261 -19.63 19.86 0.79
N THR A 262 -19.25 20.53 -0.31
CA THR A 262 -18.21 20.02 -1.21
C THR A 262 -16.86 20.50 -0.71
N TYR A 263 -16.04 19.57 -0.24
CA TYR A 263 -14.67 19.86 0.17
C TYR A 263 -13.74 19.81 -1.04
N THR A 264 -12.72 20.67 -1.06
CA THR A 264 -11.75 20.76 -2.17
C THR A 264 -10.32 20.81 -1.64
N CYS A 265 -9.35 20.39 -2.44
CA CYS A 265 -7.94 20.55 -2.13
C CYS A 265 -7.58 22.06 -2.07
N PRO A 266 -6.89 22.52 -1.01
CA PRO A 266 -6.45 23.92 -0.89
C PRO A 266 -5.62 24.42 -2.08
N THR A 267 -4.81 23.54 -2.69
CA THR A 267 -3.86 23.89 -3.76
C THR A 267 -4.51 23.80 -5.13
N CYS A 268 -4.95 22.61 -5.56
CA CYS A 268 -5.47 22.39 -6.91
C CYS A 268 -7.00 22.56 -7.05
N ARG A 269 -7.72 22.77 -5.94
CA ARG A 269 -9.20 22.89 -5.90
C ARG A 269 -9.97 21.64 -6.34
N GLU A 270 -9.29 20.51 -6.52
CA GLU A 270 -9.92 19.25 -6.87
C GLU A 270 -10.84 18.76 -5.73
N PRO A 271 -12.04 18.22 -6.04
CA PRO A 271 -12.99 17.78 -5.02
C PRO A 271 -12.45 16.61 -4.18
N VAL A 272 -12.51 16.75 -2.86
CA VAL A 272 -12.12 15.74 -1.89
C VAL A 272 -13.36 14.94 -1.48
N ARG A 273 -13.42 13.68 -1.92
CA ARG A 273 -14.58 12.79 -1.69
C ARG A 273 -14.40 11.84 -0.51
N SER A 274 -13.19 11.73 0.01
CA SER A 274 -12.80 10.74 1.00
C SER A 274 -12.00 11.35 2.15
N ARG A 275 -11.92 10.59 3.25
CA ARG A 275 -11.16 10.98 4.43
C ARG A 275 -9.67 11.12 4.10
N PRO A 276 -9.02 12.22 4.49
CA PRO A 276 -7.57 12.33 4.45
C PRO A 276 -6.93 11.20 5.25
N THR A 277 -5.92 10.56 4.66
CA THR A 277 -5.18 9.45 5.25
C THR A 277 -3.76 9.89 5.55
N GLU A 278 -3.26 9.49 6.71
CA GLU A 278 -1.88 9.76 7.11
C GLU A 278 -0.90 8.97 6.24
N VAL A 279 0.15 9.63 5.75
CA VAL A 279 1.16 9.03 4.89
C VAL A 279 2.36 8.60 5.72
N PHE A 280 2.33 7.37 6.24
CA PHE A 280 3.37 6.86 7.13
C PHE A 280 4.78 6.80 6.49
N THR A 281 4.86 6.60 5.18
CA THR A 281 6.13 6.63 4.44
C THR A 281 6.74 8.03 4.43
N LEU A 282 5.95 9.04 4.08
CA LEU A 282 6.36 10.45 4.09
C LEU A 282 6.72 10.91 5.51
N LYS A 283 5.93 10.49 6.51
CA LYS A 283 6.25 10.73 7.93
C LYS A 283 7.60 10.14 8.36
N SER A 284 7.89 8.93 7.91
CA SER A 284 9.17 8.28 8.20
C SER A 284 10.32 9.00 7.51
N LEU A 285 10.12 9.46 6.27
CA LEU A 285 11.09 10.25 5.52
C LEU A 285 11.40 11.59 6.22
N VAL A 286 10.37 12.35 6.62
CA VAL A 286 10.50 13.61 7.35
C VAL A 286 11.29 13.42 8.64
N ARG A 287 11.03 12.34 9.38
CA ARG A 287 11.75 12.02 10.63
C ARG A 287 13.22 11.71 10.38
N THR A 288 13.51 10.89 9.37
CA THR A 288 14.89 10.53 9.02
C THR A 288 15.70 11.76 8.59
N ILE A 289 15.12 12.61 7.74
CA ILE A 289 15.80 13.83 7.26
C ILE A 289 15.98 14.84 8.41
N SER A 290 14.93 15.07 9.19
CA SER A 290 15.02 15.99 10.34
C SER A 290 16.04 15.52 11.35
N ALA A 291 16.09 14.21 11.66
CA ALA A 291 17.10 13.65 12.55
C ALA A 291 18.52 13.84 12.01
N ALA A 292 18.73 13.67 10.69
CA ALA A 292 20.02 13.91 10.06
C ALA A 292 20.45 15.39 10.11
N ILE A 293 19.50 16.33 10.13
CA ILE A 293 19.74 17.78 10.27
C ILE A 293 19.88 18.20 11.74
N GLY A 294 19.60 17.29 12.70
CA GLY A 294 19.60 17.61 14.13
C GLY A 294 18.31 18.26 14.62
N GLU A 295 17.26 18.27 13.81
CA GLU A 295 15.93 18.72 14.20
C GLU A 295 15.12 17.60 14.85
N SER A 296 14.45 17.90 15.96
CA SER A 296 13.59 16.96 16.67
C SER A 296 12.12 17.18 16.35
N SER A 297 11.38 16.09 16.18
CA SER A 297 9.92 16.13 16.01
C SER A 297 9.30 16.82 17.23
N PRO A 298 8.31 17.71 17.05
CA PRO A 298 7.56 18.28 18.15
C PRO A 298 6.99 17.11 18.94
N GLN A 299 7.48 16.94 20.17
CA GLN A 299 6.92 15.93 21.04
C GLN A 299 5.50 16.37 21.32
N ARG A 300 4.52 15.57 20.87
CA ARG A 300 3.13 15.75 21.27
C ARG A 300 3.17 15.73 22.78
N LYS A 301 2.99 16.91 23.40
CA LYS A 301 3.11 17.09 24.86
C LYS A 301 2.32 15.96 25.48
N GLY A 302 3.03 14.97 26.00
CA GLY A 302 2.42 13.72 26.39
C GLY A 302 1.29 14.09 27.33
N LEU A 303 0.11 13.58 27.03
CA LEU A 303 -0.81 13.16 28.07
C LEU A 303 0.08 12.38 29.04
N THR A 304 0.55 13.05 30.08
CA THR A 304 1.42 12.45 31.07
C THR A 304 0.71 11.18 31.49
N ASN A 305 1.45 10.08 31.57
CA ASN A 305 0.96 8.76 31.98
C ASN A 305 0.26 8.87 33.34
N ARG A 306 -0.95 9.43 33.38
CA ARG A 306 -1.85 9.35 34.49
C ARG A 306 -2.31 7.91 34.41
N LYS A 307 -1.63 7.10 35.22
CA LYS A 307 -1.94 5.74 35.60
C LYS A 307 -3.31 5.74 36.30
N GLY A 308 -4.34 6.07 35.54
CA GLY A 308 -5.72 6.25 35.94
C GLY A 308 -6.54 5.65 34.83
N LYS A 309 -7.18 4.54 35.16
CA LYS A 309 -7.93 3.64 34.27
C LYS A 309 -9.26 4.28 33.85
N ALA A 310 -9.25 5.54 33.43
CA ALA A 310 -10.38 6.12 32.74
C ALA A 310 -10.46 5.43 31.36
N PRO A 311 -11.66 5.06 30.88
CA PRO A 311 -11.81 4.65 29.50
C PRO A 311 -11.22 5.77 28.67
N ALA A 312 -10.19 5.45 27.88
CA ALA A 312 -9.66 6.38 26.91
C ALA A 312 -10.87 6.79 26.07
N ASP A 313 -11.35 8.02 26.29
CA ASP A 313 -12.29 8.65 25.38
C ASP A 313 -11.57 8.62 24.05
N ALA A 314 -11.96 7.65 23.23
CA ALA A 314 -11.19 7.19 22.09
C ALA A 314 -11.23 8.36 21.13
N GLY A 315 -10.19 9.20 21.18
CA GLY A 315 -10.12 10.47 20.47
C GLY A 315 -10.62 10.23 19.06
N GLY A 316 -11.85 10.70 18.82
CA GLY A 316 -12.59 10.34 17.62
C GLY A 316 -11.76 10.69 16.40
N ASP A 317 -11.94 9.93 15.32
CA ASP A 317 -11.31 10.25 14.04
C ASP A 317 -11.52 11.75 13.75
N PRO A 318 -10.44 12.57 13.64
CA PRO A 318 -10.56 14.01 13.45
C PRO A 318 -11.35 14.38 12.18
N TRP A 319 -11.48 13.43 11.26
CA TRP A 319 -12.19 13.59 9.99
C TRP A 319 -13.66 13.20 10.05
N SER A 320 -14.12 12.61 11.16
CA SER A 320 -15.51 12.13 11.34
C SER A 320 -16.56 13.23 11.25
N GLN A 321 -16.20 14.47 11.58
CA GLN A 321 -17.08 15.64 11.48
C GLN A 321 -17.27 16.18 10.05
N PHE A 322 -16.43 15.75 9.11
CA PHE A 322 -16.45 16.20 7.71
C PHE A 322 -16.91 15.10 6.76
N PHE A 323 -16.55 13.84 7.04
CA PHE A 323 -16.81 12.70 6.17
C PHE A 323 -17.55 11.59 6.90
N ALA A 324 -18.51 10.97 6.21
CA ALA A 324 -19.20 9.78 6.71
C ALA A 324 -18.21 8.64 7.07
N PRO A 325 -18.53 7.79 8.06
CA PRO A 325 -17.72 6.62 8.40
C PRO A 325 -17.55 5.71 7.19
N LYS A 326 -16.31 5.23 6.96
CA LYS A 326 -16.05 4.15 6.00
C LYS A 326 -16.90 2.96 6.44
N ARG A 327 -17.81 2.50 5.58
CA ARG A 327 -18.50 1.22 5.77
C ARG A 327 -17.44 0.14 5.55
N LEU A 328 -17.07 -0.56 6.62
CA LEU A 328 -16.09 -1.66 6.60
C LEU A 328 -16.68 -2.91 5.94
#